data_AF-A0A532CSH8-F1
#
_entry.id   AF-A0A532CSH8-F1
#
_cell.length_a   1.000
_cell.length_b   1.000
_cell.length_c   1.000
_cell.angle_alpha   90.00
_cell.angle_beta   90.00
_cell.angle_gamma   90.00
#
_symmetry.space_group_name_H-M   'P 1'
#
loop_
_entity.id
_entity.type
_entity.pdbx_description
1 polymer ?
#
loop_
_entity_poly.entity_id
_entity_poly.type
_entity_poly.pdbx_seq_one_letter_code
_entity_poly.pdbx_strand_id
1 'polypeptide(L)'
;MIRLVAPLTLDGCFSAQDLPDELPLTLLNDLVIPRIVSSSMLPTIQEGDRLELSPPTSLTVGAIVVFRHDSLLICHRITAIDPQGTVTTRGDATQGPSEIVPPDSVIGVVTGVIRKGARVSFDQHPRMSSATTHPGALTSRTRTVATKSVTGTFRILTQFSLFQPTISLLLYWVATVDVLTLAPLQSLHSHSKVASCSLRTYQRKAGRLAVSEAKKPACFVIRLGPWRFAQYDPATESLLLRRSFQAAGLEPLIRQYCGTL
;
A
#
# COMPACT_ATOMS: atom_id res chain seq x y z
N MET A 1 -22.32 6.71 -17.85
CA MET A 1 -21.92 8.09 -17.49
C MET A 1 -20.49 8.02 -16.96
N ILE A 2 -19.51 8.44 -17.74
CA ILE A 2 -18.08 8.38 -17.38
C ILE A 2 -17.67 9.73 -16.81
N ARG A 3 -17.05 9.75 -15.63
CA ARG A 3 -16.37 10.94 -15.12
C ARG A 3 -15.00 10.54 -14.58
N LEU A 4 -14.03 10.47 -15.48
CA LEU A 4 -12.63 10.57 -15.11
C LEU A 4 -12.32 12.05 -14.96
N VAL A 5 -12.07 12.50 -13.73
CA VAL A 5 -11.54 13.84 -13.47
C VAL A 5 -10.27 13.68 -12.65
N ALA A 6 -9.13 13.93 -13.29
CA ALA A 6 -8.00 14.51 -12.61
C ALA A 6 -7.42 15.56 -13.55
N PRO A 7 -7.83 16.81 -13.39
CA PRO A 7 -6.78 17.82 -13.34
C PRO A 7 -7.10 18.94 -12.35
N LEU A 8 -6.02 19.44 -11.73
CA LEU A 8 -5.94 20.72 -11.03
C LEU A 8 -6.54 20.74 -9.61
N THR A 9 -5.99 19.91 -8.72
CA THR A 9 -5.39 20.30 -7.43
C THR A 9 -5.23 19.08 -6.51
N LEU A 10 -4.11 19.01 -5.77
CA LEU A 10 -3.90 18.22 -4.54
C LEU A 10 -3.79 16.68 -4.63
N ASP A 11 -2.56 16.18 -4.74
CA ASP A 11 -2.04 15.08 -3.90
C ASP A 11 -2.87 13.77 -3.75
N GLY A 12 -3.66 13.40 -4.75
CA GLY A 12 -4.44 12.16 -4.77
C GLY A 12 -3.54 10.92 -4.91
N CYS A 13 -2.95 10.47 -3.80
CA CYS A 13 -2.30 9.17 -3.74
C CYS A 13 -3.35 8.09 -3.42
N PHE A 14 -3.48 7.09 -4.28
CA PHE A 14 -4.24 5.88 -4.02
C PHE A 14 -3.31 4.68 -4.07
N SER A 15 -3.71 3.58 -3.42
CA SER A 15 -2.92 2.35 -3.45
C SER A 15 -3.26 1.53 -4.69
N ALA A 16 -2.31 0.70 -5.14
CA ALA A 16 -2.52 -0.23 -6.25
C ALA A 16 -3.78 -1.09 -6.08
N GLN A 17 -4.00 -1.57 -4.86
CA GLN A 17 -5.19 -2.35 -4.45
C GLN A 17 -6.53 -1.61 -4.55
N ASP A 18 -6.50 -0.28 -4.70
CA ASP A 18 -7.71 0.52 -4.87
C ASP A 18 -8.05 0.69 -6.38
N LEU A 19 -7.20 0.18 -7.30
CA LEU A 19 -7.47 0.13 -8.73
C LEU A 19 -8.28 -1.12 -9.10
N PRO A 20 -9.24 -1.01 -10.05
CA PRO A 20 -9.88 -2.17 -10.65
C PRO A 20 -8.86 -3.11 -11.29
N ASP A 21 -9.12 -4.41 -11.24
CA ASP A 21 -8.30 -5.43 -11.91
C ASP A 21 -8.45 -5.38 -13.44
N GLU A 22 -9.63 -4.94 -13.92
CA GLU A 22 -9.96 -4.83 -15.34
C GLU A 22 -9.33 -3.60 -16.02
N LEU A 23 -8.61 -2.75 -15.27
CA LEU A 23 -8.05 -1.52 -15.82
C LEU A 23 -6.86 -1.86 -16.72
N PRO A 24 -6.89 -1.52 -18.03
CA PRO A 24 -5.79 -1.84 -18.94
C PRO A 24 -4.49 -1.26 -18.38
N LEU A 25 -3.51 -2.13 -18.13
CA LEU A 25 -2.25 -1.76 -17.48
C LEU A 25 -1.48 -0.71 -18.30
N THR A 26 -1.62 -0.74 -19.62
CA THR A 26 -1.06 0.26 -20.53
C THR A 26 -1.62 1.67 -20.29
N LEU A 27 -2.89 1.80 -19.89
CA LEU A 27 -3.48 3.11 -19.56
C LEU A 27 -3.00 3.66 -18.21
N LEU A 28 -2.63 2.78 -17.27
CA LEU A 28 -2.07 3.22 -15.98
C LEU A 28 -0.76 3.98 -16.18
N ASN A 29 0.05 3.55 -17.14
CA ASN A 29 1.32 4.16 -17.45
C ASN A 29 1.23 5.68 -17.73
N ASP A 30 0.17 6.10 -18.44
CA ASP A 30 -0.03 7.50 -18.84
C ASP A 30 -0.81 8.33 -17.81
N LEU A 31 -1.49 7.68 -16.86
CA LEU A 31 -2.41 8.33 -15.93
C LEU A 31 -1.83 8.52 -14.52
N VAL A 32 -0.81 7.73 -14.14
CA VAL A 32 -0.28 7.73 -12.78
C VAL A 32 1.24 7.81 -12.74
N ILE A 33 1.75 8.47 -11.70
CA ILE A 33 3.17 8.47 -11.36
C ILE A 33 3.34 7.58 -10.12
N PRO A 34 3.86 6.35 -10.26
CA PRO A 34 4.06 5.46 -9.13
C PRO A 34 5.02 6.08 -8.11
N ARG A 35 4.73 5.84 -6.83
CA ARG A 35 5.59 6.24 -5.72
C ARG A 35 6.06 5.01 -4.97
N ILE A 36 7.36 4.93 -4.72
CA ILE A 36 7.99 3.81 -4.03
C ILE A 36 7.69 3.87 -2.53
N VAL A 37 7.34 2.72 -1.96
CA VAL A 37 6.94 2.57 -0.55
C VAL A 37 7.67 1.45 0.18
N SER A 38 8.63 0.79 -0.49
CA SER A 38 9.44 -0.29 0.07
C SER A 38 10.92 -0.07 -0.24
N SER A 39 11.75 -0.85 0.46
CA SER A 39 13.21 -0.85 0.35
C SER A 39 13.77 -1.97 -0.55
N SER A 40 12.92 -2.73 -1.27
CA SER A 40 13.37 -3.90 -2.04
C SER A 40 14.32 -3.56 -3.18
N MET A 41 14.30 -2.32 -3.65
CA MET A 41 15.17 -1.81 -4.73
C MET A 41 16.34 -0.97 -4.23
N LEU A 42 16.64 -0.97 -2.93
CA LEU A 42 17.85 -0.32 -2.43
C LEU A 42 19.11 -1.04 -2.98
N PRO A 43 20.19 -0.31 -3.30
CA PRO A 43 20.36 1.15 -3.19
C PRO A 43 19.84 1.95 -4.39
N THR A 44 19.44 1.30 -5.48
CA THR A 44 19.08 1.93 -6.76
C THR A 44 17.91 2.90 -6.62
N ILE A 45 16.81 2.42 -6.02
CA ILE A 45 15.58 3.19 -5.84
C ILE A 45 15.22 3.22 -4.35
N GLN A 46 14.80 4.39 -3.86
CA GLN A 46 14.54 4.66 -2.45
C GLN A 46 13.05 4.90 -2.20
N GLU A 47 12.62 4.66 -0.96
CA GLU A 47 11.29 5.02 -0.52
C GLU A 47 11.00 6.52 -0.73
N GLY A 48 9.82 6.79 -1.29
CA GLY A 48 9.37 8.12 -1.62
C GLY A 48 9.77 8.62 -3.01
N ASP A 49 10.66 7.91 -3.72
CA ASP A 49 10.97 8.18 -5.12
C ASP A 49 9.72 8.03 -5.98
N ARG A 50 9.68 8.80 -7.08
CA ARG A 50 8.63 8.71 -8.11
C ARG A 50 9.21 8.13 -9.38
N LEU A 51 8.45 7.30 -10.07
CA LEU A 51 8.89 6.62 -11.28
C LEU A 51 8.31 7.27 -12.53
N GLU A 52 9.16 7.53 -13.51
CA GLU A 52 8.76 7.75 -14.89
C GLU A 52 8.79 6.40 -15.60
N LEU A 53 7.71 6.09 -16.29
CA LEU A 53 7.51 4.81 -16.93
C LEU A 53 7.33 5.00 -18.45
N SER A 54 7.86 4.05 -19.23
CA SER A 54 7.56 3.91 -20.64
C SER A 54 6.76 2.63 -20.90
N PRO A 55 6.01 2.55 -22.01
CA PRO A 55 5.29 1.35 -22.38
C PRO A 55 6.21 0.11 -22.42
N PRO A 56 5.71 -1.09 -22.12
CA PRO A 56 6.49 -2.32 -22.02
C PRO A 56 6.78 -2.94 -23.40
N THR A 57 7.24 -2.14 -24.37
CA THR A 57 7.45 -2.58 -25.76
C THR A 57 8.77 -3.31 -25.99
N SER A 58 9.76 -3.13 -25.12
CA SER A 58 11.10 -3.70 -25.26
C SER A 58 11.69 -4.05 -23.90
N LEU A 59 11.38 -5.24 -23.41
CA LEU A 59 11.92 -5.75 -22.15
C LEU A 59 13.32 -6.30 -22.37
N THR A 60 14.28 -5.85 -21.56
CA THR A 60 15.67 -6.29 -21.63
C THR A 60 16.17 -6.70 -20.24
N VAL A 61 17.09 -7.66 -20.20
CA VAL A 61 17.77 -8.03 -18.95
C VAL A 61 18.50 -6.81 -18.39
N GLY A 62 18.36 -6.56 -17.09
CA GLY A 62 18.91 -5.40 -16.39
C GLY A 62 17.95 -4.21 -16.30
N ALA A 63 16.91 -4.15 -17.13
CA ALA A 63 15.88 -3.11 -17.04
C ALA A 63 15.09 -3.23 -15.73
N ILE A 64 14.62 -2.11 -15.20
CA ILE A 64 13.73 -2.08 -14.05
C ILE A 64 12.31 -1.93 -14.58
N VAL A 65 11.41 -2.78 -14.10
CA VAL A 65 10.01 -2.82 -14.55
C VAL A 65 9.06 -2.67 -13.38
N VAL A 66 7.92 -2.06 -13.66
CA VAL A 66 6.75 -2.11 -12.79
C VAL A 66 5.77 -3.11 -13.38
N PHE A 67 5.36 -4.08 -12.57
CA PHE A 67 4.40 -5.10 -12.96
C PHE A 67 3.33 -5.26 -11.89
N ARG A 68 2.17 -5.76 -12.31
CA ARG A 68 1.11 -6.18 -11.41
C ARG A 68 1.38 -7.60 -10.94
N HIS A 69 1.34 -7.79 -9.62
CA HIS A 69 1.24 -9.10 -9.01
C HIS A 69 0.06 -9.05 -8.03
N ASP A 70 -0.98 -9.81 -8.34
CA ASP A 70 -2.26 -9.77 -7.65
C ASP A 70 -2.81 -8.33 -7.60
N SER A 71 -3.02 -7.79 -6.41
CA SER A 71 -3.52 -6.42 -6.16
C SER A 71 -2.40 -5.40 -5.91
N LEU A 72 -1.13 -5.79 -6.10
CA LEU A 72 0.04 -4.96 -5.82
C LEU A 72 0.76 -4.57 -7.10
N LEU A 73 1.37 -3.38 -7.09
CA LEU A 73 2.36 -2.99 -8.06
C LEU A 73 3.74 -3.20 -7.46
N ILE A 74 4.55 -4.00 -8.15
CA ILE A 74 5.91 -4.35 -7.74
C ILE A 74 6.87 -3.72 -8.75
N CYS A 75 7.96 -3.15 -8.24
CA CYS A 75 9.02 -2.54 -9.04
C CYS A 75 10.31 -3.34 -8.80
N HIS A 76 10.74 -4.17 -9.75
CA HIS A 76 11.96 -4.99 -9.64
C HIS A 76 12.79 -4.96 -10.93
N ARG A 77 14.04 -5.44 -10.85
CA ARG A 77 14.94 -5.55 -11.99
C ARG A 77 14.74 -6.89 -12.70
N ILE A 78 14.70 -6.87 -14.03
CA ILE A 78 14.74 -8.07 -14.86
C ILE A 78 16.13 -8.70 -14.75
N THR A 79 16.17 -9.96 -14.36
CA THR A 79 17.39 -10.77 -14.22
C THR A 79 17.55 -11.80 -15.33
N ALA A 80 16.44 -12.26 -15.90
CA ALA A 80 16.41 -13.13 -17.07
C ALA A 80 15.11 -12.94 -17.85
N ILE A 81 15.12 -13.30 -19.12
CA ILE A 81 13.95 -13.39 -19.99
C ILE A 81 14.03 -14.74 -20.70
N ASP A 82 12.95 -15.51 -20.65
CA ASP A 82 12.88 -16.80 -21.33
C ASP A 82 12.50 -16.64 -22.83
N PRO A 83 12.60 -17.70 -23.65
CA PRO A 83 12.21 -17.65 -25.06
C PRO A 83 10.73 -17.34 -25.31
N GLN A 84 9.87 -17.53 -24.30
CA GLN A 84 8.44 -17.25 -24.35
C GLN A 84 8.12 -15.80 -23.96
N GLY A 85 9.12 -15.00 -23.56
CA GLY A 85 8.97 -13.62 -23.13
C GLY A 85 8.60 -13.46 -21.66
N THR A 86 8.54 -14.53 -20.88
CA THR A 86 8.36 -14.46 -19.43
C THR A 86 9.60 -13.86 -18.80
N VAL A 87 9.41 -12.88 -17.91
CA VAL A 87 10.51 -12.19 -17.26
C VAL A 87 10.72 -12.71 -15.85
N THR A 88 11.97 -12.94 -15.48
CA THR A 88 12.36 -13.25 -14.11
C THR A 88 12.87 -11.98 -13.46
N THR A 89 12.21 -11.50 -12.41
CA THR A 89 12.53 -10.24 -11.75
C THR A 89 13.04 -10.44 -10.33
N ARG A 90 13.81 -9.49 -9.80
CA ARG A 90 14.26 -9.48 -8.41
C ARG A 90 14.51 -8.06 -7.95
N GLY A 91 14.17 -7.76 -6.69
CA GLY A 91 14.55 -6.51 -6.06
C GLY A 91 16.05 -6.46 -5.74
N ASP A 92 16.71 -5.33 -5.97
CA ASP A 92 18.16 -5.18 -5.79
C ASP A 92 18.65 -5.50 -4.34
N ALA A 93 17.80 -5.31 -3.32
CA ALA A 93 18.09 -5.66 -1.93
C ALA A 93 17.53 -7.04 -1.49
N THR A 94 16.85 -7.75 -2.39
CA THR A 94 16.10 -8.97 -2.03
C THR A 94 17.00 -10.20 -2.11
N GLN A 95 17.06 -10.97 -1.02
CA GLN A 95 17.87 -12.21 -0.91
C GLN A 95 17.06 -13.49 -1.22
N GLY A 96 15.82 -13.34 -1.68
CA GLY A 96 14.86 -14.44 -1.92
C GLY A 96 14.84 -14.97 -3.37
N PRO A 97 13.96 -15.95 -3.64
CA PRO A 97 13.71 -16.42 -5.00
C PRO A 97 13.22 -15.27 -5.89
N SER A 98 13.61 -15.31 -7.17
CA SER A 98 13.15 -14.33 -8.16
C SER A 98 11.68 -14.56 -8.50
N GLU A 99 10.95 -13.48 -8.83
CA GLU A 99 9.58 -13.57 -9.29
C GLU A 99 9.51 -13.88 -10.79
N ILE A 100 8.66 -14.83 -11.18
CA ILE A 100 8.37 -15.13 -12.58
C ILE A 100 7.13 -14.35 -12.98
N VAL A 101 7.26 -13.47 -13.97
CA VAL A 101 6.25 -12.49 -14.35
C VAL A 101 5.92 -12.66 -15.83
N PRO A 102 4.65 -12.92 -16.20
CA PRO A 102 4.26 -12.96 -17.60
C PRO A 102 4.33 -11.55 -18.21
N PRO A 103 4.65 -11.43 -19.51
CA PRO A 103 4.85 -10.12 -20.15
C PRO A 103 3.62 -9.21 -20.05
N ASP A 104 2.41 -9.79 -20.10
CA ASP A 104 1.15 -9.06 -20.03
C ASP A 104 0.88 -8.44 -18.65
N SER A 105 1.57 -8.88 -17.60
CA SER A 105 1.48 -8.27 -16.27
C SER A 105 2.40 -7.06 -16.12
N VAL A 106 3.29 -6.80 -17.06
CA VAL A 106 4.20 -5.65 -17.03
C VAL A 106 3.44 -4.39 -17.42
N ILE A 107 3.48 -3.38 -16.55
CA ILE A 107 2.82 -2.09 -16.75
C ILE A 107 3.70 -1.16 -17.56
N GLY A 108 4.99 -1.14 -17.26
CA GLY A 108 5.95 -0.28 -17.92
C GLY A 108 7.38 -0.51 -17.46
N VAL A 109 8.30 0.02 -18.25
CA VAL A 109 9.73 0.04 -17.96
C VAL A 109 10.08 1.36 -17.30
N VAL A 110 10.85 1.33 -16.22
CA VAL A 110 11.28 2.55 -15.53
C VAL A 110 12.35 3.25 -16.36
N THR A 111 12.06 4.47 -16.82
CA THR A 111 12.98 5.32 -17.61
C THR A 111 13.55 6.50 -16.82
N GLY A 112 12.96 6.79 -15.66
CA GLY A 112 13.40 7.87 -14.79
C GLY A 112 12.99 7.64 -13.34
N VAL A 113 13.84 8.09 -12.43
CA VAL A 113 13.51 8.20 -11.00
C VAL A 113 13.60 9.66 -10.62
N ILE A 114 12.54 10.19 -10.02
CA ILE A 114 12.52 11.53 -9.46
C ILE A 114 12.65 11.41 -7.95
N ARG A 115 13.80 11.87 -7.42
CA ARG A 115 14.10 11.90 -6.00
C ARG A 115 14.13 13.34 -5.52
N LYS A 116 13.27 13.67 -4.55
CA LYS A 116 13.15 15.03 -3.99
C LYS A 116 12.95 16.12 -5.07
N GLY A 117 12.29 15.78 -6.17
CA GLY A 117 12.00 16.70 -7.27
C GLY A 117 13.09 16.77 -8.36
N ALA A 118 14.23 16.10 -8.20
CA ALA A 118 15.27 16.02 -9.22
C ALA A 118 15.29 14.64 -9.88
N ARG A 119 15.49 14.59 -11.20
CA ARG A 119 15.69 13.33 -11.91
C ARG A 119 17.06 12.76 -11.55
N VAL A 120 17.10 11.50 -11.17
CA VAL A 120 18.30 10.73 -10.85
C VAL A 120 18.70 9.96 -12.09
N SER A 121 19.93 10.11 -12.54
CA SER A 121 20.46 9.35 -13.67
C SER A 121 20.65 7.89 -13.29
N PHE A 122 20.14 6.99 -14.12
CA PHE A 122 20.37 5.54 -14.05
C PHE A 122 21.69 5.09 -14.68
N ASP A 123 22.48 6.05 -15.18
CA ASP A 123 23.75 5.82 -15.85
C ASP A 123 24.82 5.44 -14.84
N GLN A 124 24.70 4.23 -14.31
CA GLN A 124 25.77 3.40 -13.80
C GLN A 124 25.17 2.05 -13.45
N HIS A 125 25.45 1.05 -14.27
CA HIS A 125 25.52 -0.32 -13.77
C HIS A 125 26.37 -0.29 -12.50
N PRO A 126 25.83 -0.63 -11.32
CA PRO A 126 26.65 -0.78 -10.14
C PRO A 126 27.47 -2.05 -10.37
N ARG A 127 28.70 -1.87 -10.87
CA ARG A 127 29.77 -2.83 -10.60
C ARG A 127 29.83 -2.92 -9.08
N MET A 128 29.46 -4.07 -8.52
CA MET A 128 29.46 -4.32 -7.08
C MET A 128 30.72 -3.75 -6.44
N SER A 129 30.58 -2.67 -5.68
CA SER A 129 31.62 -2.15 -4.81
C SER A 129 31.02 -1.92 -3.43
N SER A 130 31.51 -2.72 -2.50
CA SER A 130 31.18 -2.74 -1.08
C SER A 130 31.54 -1.43 -0.38
N ALA A 131 30.87 -1.23 0.76
CA ALA A 131 31.36 -0.55 1.97
C ALA A 131 30.96 0.94 2.22
N THR A 132 30.10 1.07 3.24
CA THR A 132 30.16 1.96 4.43
C THR A 132 29.99 3.48 4.31
N THR A 133 28.94 4.00 4.98
CA THR A 133 28.96 4.90 6.18
C THR A 133 27.85 5.96 6.16
N HIS A 134 27.12 6.05 7.28
CA HIS A 134 26.18 7.08 7.76
C HIS A 134 26.76 8.53 7.79
N PRO A 135 26.06 9.57 8.32
CA PRO A 135 24.63 9.88 8.47
C PRO A 135 24.29 11.31 7.95
N GLY A 136 23.01 11.71 7.92
CA GLY A 136 22.66 13.11 7.68
C GLY A 136 21.16 13.41 7.75
N ALA A 137 20.76 14.03 8.85
CA ALA A 137 19.39 14.35 9.21
C ALA A 137 18.82 15.61 8.50
N LEU A 138 17.53 15.85 8.79
CA LEU A 138 16.77 17.11 8.74
C LEU A 138 15.87 17.43 7.52
N THR A 139 14.59 17.16 7.77
CA THR A 139 13.39 18.01 7.59
C THR A 139 12.99 18.49 6.19
N SER A 140 11.86 17.94 5.70
CA SER A 140 10.93 18.68 4.83
C SER A 140 9.60 18.90 5.56
N ARG A 141 9.58 20.06 6.21
CA ARG A 141 8.46 20.68 6.91
C ARG A 141 7.59 21.34 5.84
N THR A 142 6.42 20.76 5.52
CA THR A 142 5.23 21.48 4.97
C THR A 142 4.02 20.57 4.69
N ARG A 143 4.19 19.26 4.45
CA ARG A 143 3.03 18.34 4.28
C ARG A 143 2.38 17.87 5.59
N THR A 144 2.95 18.29 6.71
CA THR A 144 2.49 17.94 8.05
C THR A 144 1.26 18.77 8.48
N VAL A 145 0.92 19.88 7.81
CA VAL A 145 -0.09 20.81 8.35
C VAL A 145 -1.52 20.32 8.13
N ALA A 146 -1.86 19.72 6.99
CA ALA A 146 -3.23 19.21 6.74
C ALA A 146 -3.53 17.91 7.52
N THR A 147 -2.57 16.98 7.59
CA THR A 147 -2.70 15.76 8.41
C THR A 147 -2.63 16.08 9.90
N LYS A 148 -1.83 17.05 10.35
CA LYS A 148 -1.88 17.57 11.73
C LYS A 148 -3.16 18.32 12.03
N SER A 149 -3.80 18.96 11.04
CA SER A 149 -5.05 19.69 11.27
C SER A 149 -6.19 18.73 11.58
N VAL A 150 -6.39 17.67 10.76
CA VAL A 150 -7.44 16.68 11.02
C VAL A 150 -7.14 15.80 12.24
N THR A 151 -5.89 15.36 12.43
CA THR A 151 -5.52 14.62 13.65
C THR A 151 -5.53 15.50 14.90
N GLY A 152 -5.23 16.79 14.77
CA GLY A 152 -5.27 17.78 15.85
C GLY A 152 -6.69 18.10 16.28
N THR A 153 -7.61 18.33 15.34
CA THR A 153 -9.04 18.53 15.65
C THR A 153 -9.65 17.27 16.22
N PHE A 154 -9.32 16.08 15.68
CA PHE A 154 -9.75 14.82 16.30
C PHE A 154 -9.20 14.68 17.71
N ARG A 155 -7.90 14.96 17.95
CA ARG A 155 -7.31 14.88 19.28
C ARG A 155 -8.02 15.79 20.28
N ILE A 156 -8.26 17.05 19.90
CA ILE A 156 -8.98 18.02 20.75
C ILE A 156 -10.39 17.52 21.04
N LEU A 157 -11.14 17.09 20.02
CA LEU A 157 -12.50 16.56 20.19
C LEU A 157 -12.53 15.32 21.08
N THR A 158 -11.55 14.43 20.95
CA THR A 158 -11.49 13.17 21.71
C THR A 158 -11.06 13.34 23.17
N GLN A 159 -10.43 14.47 23.51
CA GLN A 159 -10.08 14.79 24.90
C GLN A 159 -11.31 15.16 25.75
N PHE A 160 -12.42 15.54 25.11
CA PHE A 160 -13.67 15.83 25.78
C PHE A 160 -14.55 14.57 25.79
N SER A 161 -14.77 13.99 26.98
CA SER A 161 -15.59 12.78 27.16
C SER A 161 -17.01 12.90 26.59
N LEU A 162 -17.54 14.13 26.55
CA LEU A 162 -18.85 14.44 25.97
C LEU A 162 -18.97 14.11 24.47
N PHE A 163 -17.86 14.13 23.71
CA PHE A 163 -17.88 13.87 22.26
C PHE A 163 -17.56 12.43 21.89
N GLN A 164 -17.08 11.63 22.85
CA GLN A 164 -16.81 10.20 22.63
C GLN A 164 -18.01 9.49 21.98
N PRO A 165 -19.25 9.52 22.52
CA PRO A 165 -20.38 8.81 21.91
C PRO A 165 -20.69 9.27 20.48
N THR A 166 -20.51 10.56 20.18
CA THR A 166 -20.74 11.11 18.84
C THR A 166 -19.69 10.62 17.85
N ILE A 167 -18.43 10.58 18.27
CA ILE A 167 -17.32 10.04 17.46
C ILE A 167 -17.50 8.54 17.25
N SER A 168 -17.96 7.81 18.28
CA SER A 168 -18.34 6.40 18.18
C SER A 168 -19.37 6.15 17.09
N LEU A 169 -20.44 6.93 17.13
CA LEU A 169 -21.52 6.83 16.16
C LEU A 169 -20.98 7.14 14.76
N LEU A 170 -20.21 8.22 14.60
CA LEU A 170 -19.63 8.60 13.31
C LEU A 170 -18.73 7.48 12.75
N LEU A 171 -17.83 6.93 13.56
CA LEU A 171 -16.97 5.81 13.16
C LEU A 171 -17.80 4.58 12.79
N TYR A 172 -18.86 4.28 13.54
CA TYR A 172 -19.76 3.18 13.23
C TYR A 172 -20.42 3.28 11.85
N TRP A 173 -20.76 4.51 11.43
CA TRP A 173 -21.38 4.76 10.13
C TRP A 173 -20.40 4.83 8.97
N VAL A 174 -19.22 5.39 9.20
CA VAL A 174 -18.30 5.76 8.10
C VAL A 174 -17.13 4.79 7.98
N ALA A 175 -16.81 4.02 9.03
CA ALA A 175 -15.70 3.09 8.98
C ALA A 175 -16.02 1.84 8.16
N THR A 176 -15.03 1.35 7.44
CA THR A 176 -15.05 0.10 6.68
C THR A 176 -14.03 -0.87 7.25
N VAL A 177 -14.38 -2.14 7.29
CA VAL A 177 -13.51 -3.26 7.67
C VAL A 177 -13.12 -4.01 6.41
N ASP A 178 -11.82 -4.00 6.12
CA ASP A 178 -11.20 -4.82 5.10
C ASP A 178 -10.76 -6.15 5.76
N VAL A 179 -11.25 -7.28 5.24
CA VAL A 179 -10.87 -8.62 5.70
C VAL A 179 -9.72 -9.10 4.84
N LEU A 180 -8.60 -9.45 5.46
CA LEU A 180 -7.41 -9.92 4.77
C LEU A 180 -7.07 -11.37 5.13
N THR A 181 -6.65 -12.13 4.14
CA THR A 181 -6.10 -13.49 4.30
C THR A 181 -4.63 -13.52 3.92
N LEU A 182 -3.89 -14.48 4.46
CA LEU A 182 -2.53 -14.75 4.00
C LEU A 182 -2.56 -15.04 2.50
N ALA A 183 -1.75 -14.30 1.74
CA ALA A 183 -1.57 -14.60 0.33
C ALA A 183 -1.07 -16.05 0.18
N PRO A 184 -1.51 -16.80 -0.84
CA PRO A 184 -1.07 -18.18 -1.06
C PRO A 184 0.41 -18.32 -1.46
N LEU A 185 1.18 -17.22 -1.45
CA LEU A 185 2.55 -17.16 -1.89
C LEU A 185 3.52 -17.30 -0.71
N GLN A 186 4.40 -18.29 -0.78
CA GLN A 186 5.40 -18.57 0.26
C GLN A 186 6.49 -17.48 0.37
N SER A 187 6.67 -16.63 -0.65
CA SER A 187 7.72 -15.60 -0.72
C SER A 187 7.31 -14.23 -0.17
N LEU A 188 6.02 -14.01 0.12
CA LEU A 188 5.50 -12.74 0.59
C LEU A 188 4.61 -12.98 1.81
N HIS A 189 5.03 -12.49 2.97
CA HIS A 189 4.15 -12.27 4.14
C HIS A 189 3.18 -11.09 3.87
N SER A 190 2.53 -11.11 2.71
CA SER A 190 1.54 -10.13 2.32
C SER A 190 0.15 -10.70 2.53
N HIS A 191 -0.78 -9.80 2.79
CA HIS A 191 -2.17 -10.14 3.05
C HIS A 191 -2.99 -9.71 1.84
N SER A 192 -3.76 -10.62 1.24
CA SER A 192 -4.69 -10.31 0.16
C SER A 192 -6.03 -9.89 0.74
N LYS A 193 -6.66 -8.87 0.15
CA LYS A 193 -7.98 -8.40 0.57
C LYS A 193 -9.06 -9.30 -0.02
N VAL A 194 -9.83 -9.95 0.85
CA VAL A 194 -10.90 -10.89 0.45
C VAL A 194 -12.27 -10.21 0.47
N ALA A 195 -12.49 -9.30 1.44
CA ALA A 195 -13.75 -8.60 1.56
C ALA A 195 -13.57 -7.19 2.09
N SER A 196 -14.55 -6.33 1.81
CA SER A 196 -14.69 -5.00 2.41
C SER A 196 -16.15 -4.80 2.78
N CYS A 197 -16.42 -4.33 3.99
CA CYS A 197 -17.78 -4.01 4.42
C CYS A 197 -17.78 -2.87 5.42
N SER A 198 -18.90 -2.14 5.53
CA SER A 198 -19.03 -1.14 6.60
C SER A 198 -19.06 -1.79 7.97
N LEU A 199 -18.50 -1.13 8.98
CA LEU A 199 -18.44 -1.63 10.36
C LEU A 199 -19.84 -2.02 10.88
N ARG A 200 -20.86 -1.22 10.54
CA ARG A 200 -22.28 -1.49 10.78
C ARG A 200 -22.78 -2.82 10.20
N THR A 201 -22.42 -3.11 8.95
CA THR A 201 -22.86 -4.33 8.27
C THR A 201 -22.10 -5.54 8.78
N TYR A 202 -20.84 -5.34 9.15
CA TYR A 202 -19.97 -6.39 9.62
C TYR A 202 -20.47 -7.02 10.92
N GLN A 203 -20.89 -6.23 11.92
CA GLN A 203 -21.48 -6.79 13.16
C GLN A 203 -22.69 -7.71 12.90
N ARG A 204 -23.52 -7.39 11.90
CA ARG A 204 -24.66 -8.25 11.55
C ARG A 204 -24.26 -9.53 10.82
N LYS A 205 -23.10 -9.52 10.14
CA LYS A 205 -22.61 -10.61 9.29
C LYS A 205 -21.47 -11.42 9.90
N ALA A 206 -20.84 -10.97 10.99
CA ALA A 206 -19.67 -11.60 11.60
C ALA A 206 -19.94 -13.08 11.92
N GLY A 207 -21.11 -13.38 12.52
CA GLY A 207 -21.53 -14.76 12.80
C GLY A 207 -21.78 -15.63 11.56
N ARG A 208 -21.96 -15.05 10.37
CA ARG A 208 -22.09 -15.81 9.10
C ARG A 208 -20.76 -15.94 8.36
N LEU A 209 -19.88 -14.94 8.43
CA LEU A 209 -18.56 -14.97 7.79
C LEU A 209 -17.62 -15.98 8.48
N ALA A 210 -17.71 -16.13 9.80
CA ALA A 210 -16.94 -17.12 10.54
C ALA A 210 -17.31 -18.59 10.23
N VAL A 211 -18.51 -18.83 9.67
CA VAL A 211 -19.02 -20.18 9.39
C VAL A 211 -18.85 -20.57 7.91
N SER A 212 -18.68 -19.61 7.01
CA SER A 212 -18.78 -19.85 5.56
C SER A 212 -17.45 -20.13 4.85
N GLU A 213 -16.29 -19.93 5.48
CA GLU A 213 -14.99 -20.20 4.84
C GLU A 213 -14.03 -20.96 5.76
N ALA A 214 -13.53 -22.10 5.28
CA ALA A 214 -12.57 -22.95 6.00
C ALA A 214 -11.19 -22.32 6.25
N LYS A 215 -11.00 -21.03 5.90
CA LYS A 215 -9.77 -20.27 6.16
C LYS A 215 -10.06 -19.16 7.16
N LYS A 216 -9.47 -19.28 8.35
CA LYS A 216 -9.52 -18.21 9.36
C LYS A 216 -8.93 -16.92 8.76
N PRO A 217 -9.61 -15.77 8.89
CA PRO A 217 -9.06 -14.50 8.45
C PRO A 217 -7.75 -14.24 9.19
N ALA A 218 -6.71 -13.85 8.46
CA ALA A 218 -5.40 -13.59 9.03
C ALA A 218 -5.36 -12.21 9.70
N CYS A 219 -6.12 -11.25 9.19
CA CYS A 219 -6.12 -9.90 9.73
C CYS A 219 -7.33 -9.08 9.29
N PHE A 220 -7.80 -8.17 10.14
CA PHE A 220 -8.78 -7.15 9.81
C PHE A 220 -8.14 -5.77 9.81
N VAL A 221 -8.43 -4.95 8.79
CA VAL A 221 -7.97 -3.56 8.70
C VAL A 221 -9.17 -2.63 8.71
N ILE A 222 -9.22 -1.73 9.69
CA ILE A 222 -10.28 -0.74 9.85
C ILE A 222 -9.85 0.56 9.17
N ARG A 223 -10.70 1.06 8.28
CA ARG A 223 -10.48 2.27 7.47
C ARG A 223 -11.60 3.28 7.67
N LEU A 224 -11.28 4.56 7.47
CA LEU A 224 -12.24 5.66 7.31
C LEU A 224 -11.88 6.33 5.99
N GLY A 225 -12.62 5.97 4.94
CA GLY A 225 -12.23 6.31 3.56
C GLY A 225 -10.81 5.82 3.23
N PRO A 226 -9.89 6.69 2.79
CA PRO A 226 -8.55 6.27 2.37
C PRO A 226 -7.61 5.94 3.54
N TRP A 227 -7.94 6.32 4.77
CA TRP A 227 -7.02 6.19 5.90
C TRP A 227 -7.18 4.87 6.63
N ARG A 228 -6.06 4.23 6.99
CA ARG A 228 -6.01 3.05 7.87
C ARG A 228 -5.88 3.50 9.33
N PHE A 229 -6.76 3.00 10.19
CA PHE A 229 -6.89 3.43 11.59
C PHE A 229 -6.36 2.39 12.55
N ALA A 230 -6.81 1.16 12.36
CA ALA A 230 -6.48 0.05 13.22
C ALA A 230 -6.33 -1.23 12.40
N GLN A 231 -5.52 -2.11 12.94
CA GLN A 231 -5.34 -3.46 12.45
C GLN A 231 -5.63 -4.41 13.62
N TYR A 232 -6.51 -5.37 13.41
CA TYR A 232 -6.87 -6.37 14.40
C TYR A 232 -6.44 -7.74 13.90
N ASP A 233 -5.62 -8.42 14.67
CA ASP A 233 -5.24 -9.81 14.43
C ASP A 233 -6.03 -10.71 15.40
N PRO A 234 -6.98 -11.50 14.88
CA PRO A 234 -7.80 -12.38 15.70
C PRO A 234 -7.01 -13.56 16.30
N ALA A 235 -5.86 -13.94 15.71
CA ALA A 235 -5.07 -15.06 16.23
C ALA A 235 -4.32 -14.68 17.51
N THR A 236 -3.91 -13.42 17.62
CA THR A 236 -3.18 -12.88 18.77
C THR A 236 -4.02 -11.98 19.67
N GLU A 237 -5.29 -11.77 19.30
CA GLU A 237 -6.19 -10.75 19.88
C GLU A 237 -5.53 -9.35 19.96
N SER A 238 -4.55 -9.11 19.09
CA SER A 238 -3.77 -7.89 19.11
C SER A 238 -4.44 -6.83 18.26
N LEU A 239 -4.60 -5.65 18.85
CA LEU A 239 -5.16 -4.50 18.19
C LEU A 239 -4.09 -3.42 18.06
N LEU A 240 -3.58 -3.26 16.86
CA LEU A 240 -2.61 -2.23 16.52
C LEU A 240 -3.35 -0.99 16.02
N LEU A 241 -3.48 0.00 16.90
CA LEU A 241 -3.97 1.32 16.53
C LEU A 241 -2.80 2.18 16.03
N ARG A 242 -3.05 2.96 14.99
CA ARG A 242 -2.11 4.00 14.59
C ARG A 242 -1.97 5.01 15.74
N ARG A 243 -0.73 5.39 16.08
CA ARG A 243 -0.37 6.21 17.26
C ARG A 243 -1.22 7.49 17.44
N SER A 244 -1.62 8.12 16.34
CA SER A 244 -2.50 9.30 16.36
C SER A 244 -3.88 9.04 16.96
N PHE A 245 -4.39 7.80 16.83
CA PHE A 245 -5.68 7.37 17.34
C PHE A 245 -5.60 6.69 18.71
N GLN A 246 -4.45 6.13 19.08
CA GLN A 246 -4.18 5.76 20.48
C GLN A 246 -4.33 6.94 21.42
N ALA A 247 -3.74 8.08 21.05
CA ALA A 247 -3.85 9.32 21.81
C ALA A 247 -5.29 9.89 21.88
N ALA A 248 -6.18 9.41 21.01
CA ALA A 248 -7.60 9.80 20.98
C ALA A 248 -8.48 8.90 21.87
N GLY A 249 -7.92 7.89 22.56
CA GLY A 249 -8.69 7.02 23.43
C GLY A 249 -9.72 6.15 22.70
N LEU A 250 -9.53 5.90 21.40
CA LEU A 250 -10.46 5.10 20.59
C LEU A 250 -10.25 3.59 20.75
N GLU A 251 -9.23 3.16 21.48
CA GLU A 251 -8.93 1.73 21.66
C GLU A 251 -10.08 0.94 22.28
N PRO A 252 -10.70 1.36 23.41
CA PRO A 252 -11.81 0.60 24.02
C PRO A 252 -13.00 0.45 23.07
N LEU A 253 -13.25 1.49 22.27
CA LEU A 253 -14.30 1.49 21.27
C LEU A 253 -14.03 0.49 20.15
N ILE A 254 -12.82 0.51 19.61
CA ILE A 254 -12.46 -0.42 18.54
C ILE A 254 -12.46 -1.84 19.10
N ARG A 255 -11.95 -2.06 20.32
CA ARG A 255 -12.04 -3.35 21.02
C ARG A 255 -13.49 -3.77 21.28
N GLN A 256 -14.40 -2.86 21.57
CA GLN A 256 -15.82 -3.20 21.74
C GLN A 256 -16.44 -3.72 20.44
N TYR A 257 -16.05 -3.16 19.29
CA TYR A 257 -16.51 -3.63 17.99
C TYR A 257 -15.74 -4.86 17.49
N CYS A 258 -14.46 -5.00 17.87
CA CYS A 258 -13.58 -6.05 17.40
C CYS A 258 -13.51 -7.29 18.29
N GLY A 259 -13.72 -7.15 19.59
CA GLY A 259 -13.75 -8.25 20.56
C GLY A 259 -15.04 -9.07 20.50
N THR A 260 -16.03 -8.60 19.74
CA THR A 260 -17.21 -9.39 19.35
C THR A 260 -17.03 -10.15 18.02
N LEU A 261 -15.82 -10.16 17.44
CA LEU A 261 -15.51 -10.76 16.14
C LEU A 261 -14.88 -12.14 16.23
#